data_AF-A0A3M1X2V3-F1
#
_entry.id   AF-A0A3M1X2V3-F1
#
_cell.length_a   1.000
_cell.length_b   1.000
_cell.length_c   1.000
_cell.angle_alpha   90.00
_cell.angle_beta   90.00
_cell.angle_gamma   90.00
#
_symmetry.space_group_name_H-M   'P 1'
#
loop_
_entity.id
_entity.type
_entity.pdbx_description
1 polymer ?
#
loop_
_entity_poly.entity_id
_entity_poly.type
_entity_poly.pdbx_seq_one_letter_code
_entity_poly.pdbx_strand_id
1 'polypeptide(L)'
;MERKRANRPVLAVTMGDPAGVGPEICAKVLFRREIHEKASPVFYGSPRVLAEAADLLGIKVKAEGNCLVSEGVRIPVVATDEGLDLTVTPGLLTREGAVAMMEAVKRAVVDAREGRVKGVVTCPINKEGIRLAGLDYPGHTEFIRDLTGAERVVMMLAGEKLKVALVTIHLSLREAIERVTKEAVAETVRVVHRDFVEKFGIEKPRVAVAGLNPHAGEGGLFGSEEREIIAPAIEEVRGEGISASGPYPPDTVFYRAYRGEFDVVVAQYHDQG
;
A
#
# COMPACT_ATOMS: atom_id res chain seq x y z
N MET A 1 -13.87 -30.83 9.90
CA MET A 1 -12.78 -29.93 9.44
C MET A 1 -13.22 -28.90 8.38
N GLU A 2 -14.48 -28.89 7.93
CA GLU A 2 -14.94 -28.01 6.84
C GLU A 2 -15.29 -26.56 7.23
N ARG A 3 -15.57 -26.27 8.51
CA ARG A 3 -15.96 -24.91 8.96
C ARG A 3 -14.84 -23.85 8.99
N LYS A 4 -13.56 -24.23 8.80
CA LYS A 4 -12.41 -23.28 8.82
C LYS A 4 -12.10 -22.61 7.47
N ARG A 5 -12.68 -23.07 6.35
CA ARG A 5 -12.47 -22.44 5.02
C ARG A 5 -13.32 -21.18 4.82
N ALA A 6 -14.43 -21.03 5.53
CA ALA A 6 -15.47 -20.05 5.21
C ALA A 6 -15.22 -18.60 5.66
N ASN A 7 -14.07 -18.28 6.29
CA ASN A 7 -13.88 -16.97 6.93
C ASN A 7 -12.54 -16.26 6.62
N ARG A 8 -11.81 -16.70 5.59
CA ARG A 8 -10.55 -16.06 5.20
C ARG A 8 -10.83 -14.92 4.21
N PRO A 9 -10.19 -13.75 4.37
CA PRO A 9 -10.34 -12.68 3.40
C PRO A 9 -9.84 -13.13 2.02
N VAL A 10 -10.66 -12.94 1.01
CA VAL A 10 -10.23 -13.11 -0.39
C VAL A 10 -9.40 -11.88 -0.75
N LEU A 11 -8.17 -12.07 -1.21
CA LEU A 11 -7.27 -10.96 -1.56
C LEU A 11 -6.90 -11.03 -3.04
N ALA A 12 -7.08 -9.92 -3.75
CA ALA A 12 -6.55 -9.78 -5.10
C ALA A 12 -5.04 -9.57 -5.04
N VAL A 13 -4.27 -10.36 -5.76
CA VAL A 13 -2.82 -10.21 -5.90
C VAL A 13 -2.53 -9.86 -7.35
N THR A 14 -2.11 -8.63 -7.63
CA THR A 14 -1.77 -8.20 -8.98
C THR A 14 -0.34 -8.60 -9.33
N MET A 15 -0.12 -9.06 -10.56
CA MET A 15 1.18 -9.54 -11.04
C MET A 15 2.26 -8.46 -11.08
N GLY A 16 1.88 -7.18 -11.20
CA GLY A 16 2.82 -6.10 -11.45
C GLY A 16 3.30 -6.09 -12.91
N ASP A 17 4.48 -5.54 -13.15
CA ASP A 17 5.13 -5.56 -14.46
C ASP A 17 5.48 -7.01 -14.86
N PRO A 18 4.95 -7.55 -15.98
CA PRO A 18 5.26 -8.88 -16.46
C PRO A 18 6.75 -9.13 -16.69
N ALA A 19 7.52 -8.09 -17.05
CA ALA A 19 8.96 -8.17 -17.26
C ALA A 19 9.78 -7.83 -16.00
N GLY A 20 9.11 -7.38 -14.93
CA GLY A 20 9.73 -7.11 -13.63
C GLY A 20 9.78 -8.35 -12.75
N VAL A 21 10.09 -8.17 -11.46
CA VAL A 21 10.20 -9.26 -10.47
C VAL A 21 8.87 -9.72 -9.88
N GLY A 22 7.76 -9.08 -10.28
CA GLY A 22 6.42 -9.34 -9.73
C GLY A 22 5.95 -10.78 -9.95
N PRO A 23 6.02 -11.35 -11.17
CA PRO A 23 5.71 -12.75 -11.44
C PRO A 23 6.48 -13.74 -10.56
N GLU A 24 7.78 -13.54 -10.33
CA GLU A 24 8.61 -14.39 -9.49
C GLU A 24 8.19 -14.32 -8.01
N ILE A 25 7.86 -13.12 -7.52
CA ILE A 25 7.34 -12.93 -6.16
C ILE A 25 6.00 -13.67 -6.02
N CYS A 26 5.10 -13.53 -6.98
CA CYS A 26 3.82 -14.24 -6.99
C CYS A 26 4.04 -15.77 -6.98
N ALA A 27 4.91 -16.29 -7.83
CA ALA A 27 5.22 -17.72 -7.89
C ALA A 27 5.77 -18.25 -6.55
N LYS A 28 6.64 -17.49 -5.87
CA LYS A 28 7.20 -17.86 -4.56
C LYS A 28 6.21 -17.84 -3.41
N VAL A 29 5.14 -17.05 -3.51
CA VAL A 29 4.25 -16.74 -2.37
C VAL A 29 2.88 -17.42 -2.51
N LEU A 30 2.26 -17.38 -3.68
CA LEU A 30 0.86 -17.78 -3.87
C LEU A 30 0.58 -19.23 -3.46
N PHE A 31 1.55 -20.13 -3.65
CA PHE A 31 1.39 -21.56 -3.36
C PHE A 31 1.82 -21.97 -1.95
N ARG A 32 2.28 -21.02 -1.11
CA ARG A 32 2.73 -21.33 0.26
C ARG A 32 1.55 -21.59 1.19
N ARG A 33 1.59 -22.71 1.91
CA ARG A 33 0.53 -23.10 2.88
C ARG A 33 0.20 -22.02 3.91
N GLU A 34 1.23 -21.32 4.42
CA GLU A 34 1.11 -20.22 5.38
C GLU A 34 0.24 -19.04 4.89
N ILE A 35 0.24 -18.76 3.59
CA ILE A 35 -0.64 -17.73 3.00
C ILE A 35 -2.09 -18.19 3.06
N HIS A 36 -2.33 -19.45 2.69
CA HIS A 36 -3.66 -20.03 2.70
C HIS A 36 -4.24 -20.18 4.10
N GLU A 37 -3.43 -20.20 5.16
CA GLU A 37 -3.93 -20.14 6.54
C GLU A 37 -4.54 -18.79 6.90
N LYS A 38 -4.07 -17.71 6.26
CA LYS A 38 -4.43 -16.32 6.58
C LYS A 38 -5.37 -15.68 5.56
N ALA A 39 -5.31 -16.07 4.28
CA ALA A 39 -6.04 -15.45 3.19
C ALA A 39 -6.39 -16.46 2.07
N SER A 40 -7.28 -16.06 1.17
CA SER A 40 -7.61 -16.78 -0.06
C SER A 40 -7.19 -15.91 -1.25
N PRO A 41 -5.97 -16.07 -1.78
CA PRO A 41 -5.48 -15.22 -2.86
C PRO A 41 -6.17 -15.55 -4.20
N VAL A 42 -6.44 -14.50 -4.97
CA VAL A 42 -6.84 -14.56 -6.39
C VAL A 42 -5.79 -13.80 -7.18
N PHE A 43 -5.23 -14.43 -8.20
CA PHE A 43 -4.17 -13.83 -9.01
C PHE A 43 -4.77 -13.01 -10.16
N TYR A 44 -4.34 -11.75 -10.30
CA TYR A 44 -4.73 -10.86 -11.38
C TYR A 44 -3.49 -10.63 -12.27
N GLY A 45 -3.49 -11.24 -13.44
CA GLY A 45 -2.31 -11.26 -14.32
C GLY A 45 -2.38 -12.35 -15.37
N SER A 46 -1.33 -12.45 -16.18
CA SER A 46 -1.19 -13.52 -17.17
C SER A 46 -0.83 -14.85 -16.50
N PRO A 47 -1.67 -15.90 -16.59
CA PRO A 47 -1.32 -17.22 -16.07
C PRO A 47 -0.10 -17.82 -16.79
N ARG A 48 0.12 -17.47 -18.07
CA ARG A 48 1.29 -17.92 -18.82
C ARG A 48 2.58 -17.29 -18.28
N VAL A 49 2.61 -15.98 -18.09
CA VAL A 49 3.79 -15.27 -17.57
C VAL A 49 4.16 -15.79 -16.17
N LEU A 50 3.17 -16.02 -15.30
CA LEU A 50 3.44 -16.57 -13.98
C LEU A 50 4.00 -18.01 -14.05
N ALA A 51 3.49 -18.84 -14.95
CA ALA A 51 4.03 -20.20 -15.15
C ALA A 51 5.48 -20.16 -15.67
N GLU A 52 5.78 -19.30 -16.66
CA GLU A 52 7.13 -19.10 -17.19
C GLU A 52 8.10 -18.59 -16.10
N ALA A 53 7.67 -17.63 -15.28
CA ALA A 53 8.46 -17.13 -14.14
C ALA A 53 8.68 -18.20 -13.05
N ALA A 54 7.68 -19.06 -12.82
CA ALA A 54 7.79 -20.18 -11.89
C ALA A 54 8.80 -21.23 -12.38
N ASP A 55 8.83 -21.52 -13.69
CA ASP A 55 9.78 -22.45 -14.29
C ASP A 55 11.24 -21.97 -14.13
N LEU A 56 11.51 -20.66 -14.27
CA LEU A 56 12.82 -20.07 -13.99
C LEU A 56 13.29 -20.28 -12.55
N LEU A 57 12.35 -20.46 -11.62
CA LEU A 57 12.61 -20.70 -10.19
C LEU A 57 12.58 -22.19 -9.83
N GLY A 58 12.32 -23.09 -10.79
CA GLY A 58 12.13 -24.52 -10.54
C GLY A 58 10.82 -24.87 -9.82
N ILE A 59 9.84 -23.95 -9.79
CA ILE A 59 8.53 -24.15 -9.18
C ILE A 59 7.57 -24.63 -10.27
N LYS A 60 7.08 -25.86 -10.15
CA LYS A 60 6.16 -26.44 -11.15
C LYS A 60 4.76 -25.85 -10.99
N VAL A 61 4.35 -24.96 -11.88
CA VAL A 61 3.01 -24.38 -11.93
C VAL A 61 2.33 -24.77 -13.24
N LYS A 62 1.07 -25.19 -13.18
CA LYS A 62 0.26 -25.52 -14.35
C LYS A 62 -1.00 -24.67 -14.41
N ALA A 63 -1.37 -24.20 -15.59
CA ALA A 63 -2.68 -23.62 -15.81
C ALA A 63 -3.73 -24.73 -16.03
N GLU A 64 -4.82 -24.69 -15.26
CA GLU A 64 -5.96 -25.60 -15.36
C GLU A 64 -7.26 -24.81 -15.38
N GLY A 65 -7.80 -24.54 -16.58
CA GLY A 65 -8.93 -23.64 -16.75
C GLY A 65 -8.59 -22.23 -16.29
N ASN A 66 -9.39 -21.65 -15.39
CA ASN A 66 -9.16 -20.33 -14.78
C ASN A 66 -8.36 -20.42 -13.47
N CYS A 67 -7.54 -21.46 -13.28
CA CYS A 67 -6.73 -21.65 -12.09
C CYS A 67 -5.26 -21.90 -12.45
N LEU A 68 -4.36 -21.49 -11.56
CA LEU A 68 -2.99 -21.97 -11.51
C LEU A 68 -2.86 -23.01 -10.40
N VAL A 69 -2.13 -24.09 -10.67
CA VAL A 69 -2.03 -25.24 -9.77
C VAL A 69 -0.57 -25.61 -9.55
N SER A 70 -0.18 -25.74 -8.29
CA SER A 70 1.13 -26.24 -7.88
C SER A 70 1.00 -27.02 -6.59
N GLU A 71 1.59 -28.22 -6.51
CA GLU A 71 1.61 -29.08 -5.32
C GLU A 71 0.23 -29.27 -4.65
N GLY A 72 -0.84 -29.35 -5.45
CA GLY A 72 -2.21 -29.52 -4.95
C GLY A 72 -2.89 -28.23 -4.46
N VAL A 73 -2.19 -27.09 -4.45
CA VAL A 73 -2.75 -25.76 -4.20
C VAL A 73 -3.28 -25.19 -5.51
N ARG A 74 -4.53 -24.70 -5.49
CA ARG A 74 -5.20 -24.07 -6.64
C ARG A 74 -5.41 -22.59 -6.36
N ILE A 75 -5.00 -21.73 -7.29
CA ILE A 75 -5.12 -20.28 -7.23
C ILE A 75 -6.05 -19.82 -8.36
N PRO A 76 -7.21 -19.24 -8.06
CA PRO A 76 -8.07 -18.65 -9.09
C PRO A 76 -7.35 -17.50 -9.81
N VAL A 77 -7.60 -17.37 -11.11
CA VAL A 77 -6.98 -16.37 -11.99
C VAL A 77 -8.03 -15.48 -12.62
N VAL A 78 -7.79 -14.18 -12.57
CA VAL A 78 -8.38 -13.17 -13.44
C VAL A 78 -7.32 -12.80 -14.47
N ALA A 79 -7.44 -13.36 -15.67
CA ALA A 79 -6.52 -13.09 -16.77
C ALA A 79 -6.62 -11.62 -17.19
N THR A 80 -5.50 -10.98 -17.49
CA THR A 80 -5.44 -9.55 -17.86
C THR A 80 -4.68 -9.31 -19.16
N ASP A 81 -4.35 -10.39 -19.87
CA ASP A 81 -3.62 -10.43 -21.13
C ASP A 81 -4.48 -10.92 -22.31
N GLU A 82 -5.80 -10.98 -22.12
CA GLU A 82 -6.74 -11.41 -23.15
C GLU A 82 -6.64 -10.54 -24.41
N GLY A 83 -6.31 -11.15 -25.55
CA GLY A 83 -6.15 -10.46 -26.83
C GLY A 83 -4.83 -9.71 -27.00
N LEU A 84 -3.88 -9.84 -26.07
CA LEU A 84 -2.55 -9.27 -26.18
C LEU A 84 -1.54 -10.31 -26.69
N ASP A 85 -0.65 -9.89 -27.58
CA ASP A 85 0.53 -10.67 -27.95
C ASP A 85 1.66 -10.41 -26.94
N LEU A 86 1.54 -11.04 -25.77
CA LEU A 86 2.38 -10.73 -24.62
C LEU A 86 3.72 -11.47 -24.65
N THR A 87 4.68 -11.05 -25.48
CA THR A 87 6.05 -11.59 -25.38
C THR A 87 6.80 -10.91 -24.23
N VAL A 88 7.27 -11.70 -23.26
CA VAL A 88 7.98 -11.20 -22.07
C VAL A 88 9.45 -11.59 -22.14
N THR A 89 10.33 -10.60 -22.00
CA THR A 89 11.76 -10.81 -21.73
C THR A 89 12.09 -10.13 -20.41
N PRO A 90 12.66 -10.83 -19.41
CA PRO A 90 12.98 -10.24 -18.12
C PRO A 90 13.80 -8.95 -18.25
N GLY A 91 13.37 -7.89 -17.56
CA GLY A 91 13.98 -6.57 -17.59
C GLY A 91 13.67 -5.72 -18.82
N LEU A 92 12.93 -6.24 -19.81
CA LEU A 92 12.55 -5.50 -21.01
C LEU A 92 11.06 -5.17 -20.99
N LEU A 93 10.75 -3.91 -20.69
CA LEU A 93 9.40 -3.37 -20.68
C LEU A 93 8.80 -3.33 -22.10
N THR A 94 7.57 -3.83 -22.25
CA THR A 94 6.80 -3.78 -23.50
C THR A 94 5.46 -3.08 -23.30
N ARG A 95 4.85 -2.63 -24.40
CA ARG A 95 3.54 -1.98 -24.36
C ARG A 95 2.44 -2.94 -23.91
N GLU A 96 2.44 -4.15 -24.46
CA GLU A 96 1.48 -5.20 -24.15
C GLU A 96 1.60 -5.60 -22.69
N GLY A 97 2.84 -5.70 -22.17
CA GLY A 97 3.07 -5.98 -20.76
C GLY A 97 2.59 -4.87 -19.84
N ALA A 98 2.82 -3.61 -20.23
CA ALA A 98 2.31 -2.45 -19.53
C ALA A 98 0.76 -2.40 -19.50
N VAL A 99 0.09 -2.73 -20.61
CA VAL A 99 -1.38 -2.81 -20.65
C VAL A 99 -1.88 -3.92 -19.72
N ALA A 100 -1.28 -5.11 -19.77
CA ALA A 100 -1.66 -6.23 -18.91
C ALA A 100 -1.47 -5.93 -17.41
N MET A 101 -0.39 -5.24 -17.06
CA MET A 101 -0.09 -4.75 -15.70
C MET A 101 -1.18 -3.80 -15.19
N MET A 102 -1.51 -2.78 -15.98
CA MET A 102 -2.48 -1.76 -15.57
C MET A 102 -3.92 -2.30 -15.54
N GLU A 103 -4.26 -3.21 -16.45
CA GLU A 103 -5.55 -3.91 -16.43
C GLU A 103 -5.69 -4.80 -15.18
N ALA A 104 -4.61 -5.45 -14.72
CA ALA A 104 -4.62 -6.21 -13.47
C ALA A 104 -4.98 -5.34 -12.26
N VAL A 105 -4.36 -4.16 -12.16
CA VAL A 105 -4.66 -3.19 -11.09
C VAL A 105 -6.10 -2.72 -11.18
N LYS A 106 -6.56 -2.33 -12.38
CA LYS A 106 -7.92 -1.86 -12.60
C LYS A 106 -8.95 -2.92 -12.21
N ARG A 107 -8.83 -4.15 -12.70
CA ARG A 107 -9.77 -5.25 -12.37
C ARG A 107 -9.75 -5.56 -10.87
N ALA A 108 -8.58 -5.61 -10.24
CA ALA A 108 -8.47 -5.86 -8.80
C ALA A 108 -9.14 -4.77 -7.94
N VAL A 109 -8.96 -3.50 -8.29
CA VAL A 109 -9.60 -2.37 -7.59
C VAL A 109 -11.12 -2.39 -7.79
N VAL A 110 -11.58 -2.64 -9.01
CA VAL A 110 -13.02 -2.76 -9.33
C VAL A 110 -13.65 -3.90 -8.51
N ASP A 111 -13.02 -5.07 -8.48
CA ASP A 111 -13.47 -6.20 -7.68
C ASP A 111 -13.49 -5.90 -6.17
N ALA A 112 -12.52 -5.12 -5.67
CA ALA A 112 -12.48 -4.72 -4.27
C ALA A 112 -13.63 -3.74 -3.93
N ARG A 113 -13.92 -2.79 -4.83
CA ARG A 113 -15.05 -1.84 -4.65
C ARG A 113 -16.41 -2.54 -4.69
N GLU A 114 -16.54 -3.58 -5.50
CA GLU A 114 -17.75 -4.38 -5.61
C GLU A 114 -17.84 -5.48 -4.55
N GLY A 115 -16.87 -5.54 -3.62
CA GLY A 115 -16.86 -6.49 -2.51
C GLY A 115 -16.57 -7.94 -2.92
N ARG A 116 -16.12 -8.19 -4.16
CA ARG A 116 -15.70 -9.51 -4.64
C ARG A 116 -14.39 -9.97 -4.00
N VAL A 117 -13.52 -9.03 -3.66
CA VAL A 117 -12.32 -9.25 -2.84
C VAL A 117 -12.30 -8.28 -1.66
N LYS A 118 -11.66 -8.67 -0.56
CA LYS A 118 -11.57 -7.88 0.68
C LYS A 118 -10.43 -6.86 0.67
N GLY A 119 -9.45 -7.02 -0.21
CA GLY A 119 -8.31 -6.12 -0.35
C GLY A 119 -7.46 -6.46 -1.56
N VAL A 120 -6.60 -5.51 -1.94
CA VAL A 120 -5.68 -5.62 -3.08
C VAL A 120 -4.25 -5.59 -2.55
N VAL A 121 -3.44 -6.53 -3.02
CA VAL A 121 -1.99 -6.63 -2.81
C VAL A 121 -1.33 -6.44 -4.17
N THR A 122 -0.51 -5.42 -4.30
CA THR A 122 0.10 -5.07 -5.57
C THR A 122 1.57 -5.46 -5.63
N CYS A 123 1.97 -6.15 -6.69
CA CYS A 123 3.38 -6.30 -7.02
C CYS A 123 3.94 -5.02 -7.67
N PRO A 124 5.27 -4.85 -7.72
CA PRO A 124 5.90 -3.67 -8.30
C PRO A 124 5.48 -3.40 -9.75
N ILE A 125 5.29 -2.13 -10.06
CA ILE A 125 4.98 -1.63 -11.42
C ILE A 125 6.07 -0.69 -11.90
N ASN A 126 6.15 -0.48 -13.21
CA ASN A 126 7.05 0.50 -13.83
C ASN A 126 6.28 1.78 -14.21
N LYS A 127 6.77 2.96 -13.79
CA LYS A 127 6.17 4.27 -14.14
C LYS A 127 6.23 4.57 -15.63
N GLU A 128 7.31 4.18 -16.32
CA GLU A 128 7.40 4.24 -17.78
C GLU A 128 6.33 3.33 -18.40
N GLY A 129 6.07 2.17 -17.77
CA GLY A 129 5.01 1.24 -18.17
C GLY A 129 3.63 1.91 -18.14
N ILE A 130 3.30 2.68 -17.10
CA ILE A 130 2.03 3.43 -17.04
C ILE A 130 1.85 4.29 -18.30
N ARG A 131 2.90 5.02 -18.71
CA ARG A 131 2.87 5.88 -19.92
C ARG A 131 2.77 5.06 -21.20
N LEU A 132 3.48 3.93 -21.30
CA LEU A 132 3.40 3.02 -22.46
C LEU A 132 2.01 2.41 -22.63
N ALA A 133 1.32 2.13 -21.52
CA ALA A 133 -0.08 1.70 -21.50
C ALA A 133 -1.06 2.82 -21.95
N GLY A 134 -0.56 4.02 -22.25
CA GLY A 134 -1.36 5.17 -22.69
C GLY A 134 -2.05 5.89 -21.54
N LEU A 135 -1.58 5.72 -20.30
CA LEU A 135 -2.15 6.34 -19.12
C LEU A 135 -1.25 7.48 -18.62
N ASP A 136 -1.87 8.59 -18.21
CA ASP A 136 -1.14 9.75 -17.68
C ASP A 136 -1.27 9.84 -16.16
N TYR A 137 -0.60 8.92 -15.47
CA TYR A 137 -0.52 8.91 -14.00
C TYR A 137 0.93 8.96 -13.53
N PRO A 138 1.23 9.71 -12.45
CA PRO A 138 2.58 9.77 -11.89
C PRO A 138 2.98 8.48 -11.15
N GLY A 139 2.00 7.65 -10.78
CA GLY A 139 2.23 6.43 -10.02
C GLY A 139 0.99 5.59 -9.77
N HIS A 140 1.22 4.50 -9.02
CA HIS A 140 0.22 3.49 -8.68
C HIS A 140 -0.88 4.06 -7.80
N THR A 141 -0.51 4.88 -6.82
CA THR A 141 -1.38 5.40 -5.78
C THR A 141 -2.44 6.33 -6.37
N GLU A 142 -2.03 7.21 -7.28
CA GLU A 142 -2.92 8.17 -7.95
C GLU A 142 -3.91 7.44 -8.86
N PHE A 143 -3.45 6.42 -9.58
CA PHE A 143 -4.33 5.57 -10.40
C PHE A 143 -5.39 4.86 -9.55
N ILE A 144 -4.99 4.25 -8.42
CA ILE A 144 -5.92 3.56 -7.51
C ILE A 144 -6.90 4.57 -6.86
N ARG A 145 -6.41 5.73 -6.42
CA ARG A 145 -7.25 6.79 -5.85
C ARG A 145 -8.38 7.16 -6.81
N ASP A 146 -8.05 7.43 -8.07
CA ASP A 146 -9.04 7.84 -9.06
C ASP A 146 -10.04 6.71 -9.36
N LEU A 147 -9.59 5.45 -9.45
CA LEU A 147 -10.48 4.30 -9.62
C LEU A 147 -11.41 4.07 -8.41
N THR A 148 -10.97 4.43 -7.21
CA THR A 148 -11.78 4.32 -5.98
C THR A 148 -12.71 5.51 -5.77
N GLY A 149 -12.44 6.65 -6.42
CA GLY A 149 -13.12 7.91 -6.14
C GLY A 149 -12.75 8.49 -4.77
N ALA A 150 -11.63 8.05 -4.18
CA ALA A 150 -11.18 8.58 -2.90
C ALA A 150 -10.70 10.02 -3.06
N GLU A 151 -11.22 10.94 -2.25
CA GLU A 151 -10.80 12.35 -2.28
C GLU A 151 -9.35 12.50 -1.79
N ARG A 152 -8.99 11.72 -0.76
CA ARG A 152 -7.64 11.72 -0.18
C ARG A 152 -7.14 10.33 0.14
N VAL A 153 -5.84 10.15 -0.03
CA VAL A 153 -5.08 8.96 0.37
C VAL A 153 -3.95 9.37 1.30
N VAL A 154 -3.64 8.52 2.28
CA VAL A 154 -2.49 8.68 3.17
C VAL A 154 -1.58 7.48 2.98
N MET A 155 -0.31 7.75 2.67
CA MET A 155 0.71 6.72 2.58
C MET A 155 1.16 6.33 3.99
N MET A 156 1.31 5.03 4.22
CA MET A 156 1.87 4.49 5.44
C MET A 156 2.83 3.34 5.13
N LEU A 157 4.01 3.39 5.74
CA LEU A 157 4.91 2.26 5.83
C LEU A 157 4.66 1.54 7.15
N ALA A 158 4.51 0.22 7.11
CA ALA A 158 4.14 -0.58 8.28
C ALA A 158 5.02 -1.83 8.40
N GLY A 159 5.67 -1.96 9.56
CA GLY A 159 6.28 -3.19 10.05
C GLY A 159 5.57 -3.69 11.31
N GLU A 160 6.10 -4.78 11.88
CA GLU A 160 5.52 -5.37 13.09
C GLU A 160 5.53 -4.40 14.28
N LYS A 161 6.65 -3.70 14.48
CA LYS A 161 6.87 -2.81 15.63
C LYS A 161 6.64 -1.33 15.37
N LEU A 162 6.77 -0.89 14.11
CA LEU A 162 6.72 0.52 13.76
C LEU A 162 5.82 0.72 12.54
N LYS A 163 4.92 1.70 12.63
CA LYS A 163 4.04 2.12 11.55
C LYS A 163 4.13 3.64 11.44
N VAL A 164 4.43 4.14 10.24
CA VAL A 164 4.66 5.55 9.99
C VAL A 164 3.79 5.99 8.82
N ALA A 165 2.85 6.89 9.10
CA ALA A 165 2.04 7.57 8.10
C ALA A 165 2.65 8.93 7.76
N LEU A 166 2.49 9.38 6.52
CA LEU A 166 3.14 10.58 6.01
C LEU A 166 2.13 11.66 5.66
N VAL A 167 2.33 12.89 6.15
CA VAL A 167 1.52 14.06 5.75
C VAL A 167 1.81 14.44 4.30
N THR A 168 3.10 14.45 3.93
CA THR A 168 3.57 14.67 2.56
C THR A 168 4.43 13.50 2.08
N ILE A 169 4.37 13.20 0.78
CA ILE A 169 5.02 12.02 0.17
C ILE A 169 6.16 12.44 -0.77
N HIS A 170 6.15 12.01 -2.03
CA HIS A 170 7.21 12.25 -3.01
C HIS A 170 7.23 13.72 -3.53
N LEU A 171 7.75 14.64 -2.72
CA LEU A 171 7.97 16.06 -3.05
C LEU A 171 9.43 16.45 -2.83
N SER A 172 9.86 17.58 -3.40
CA SER A 172 11.13 18.19 -2.95
C SER A 172 11.02 18.59 -1.47
N LEU A 173 12.13 18.58 -0.72
CA LEU A 173 12.10 18.87 0.72
C LEU A 173 11.48 20.26 1.02
N ARG A 174 11.76 21.25 0.18
CA ARG A 174 11.16 22.59 0.31
C ARG A 174 9.64 22.53 0.18
N GLU A 175 9.14 21.91 -0.90
CA GLU A 175 7.70 21.79 -1.12
C GLU A 175 7.03 20.94 -0.05
N ALA A 176 7.71 19.88 0.44
CA ALA A 176 7.22 19.05 1.53
C ALA A 176 6.96 19.89 2.79
N ILE A 177 7.91 20.74 3.18
CA ILE A 177 7.77 21.68 4.32
C ILE A 177 6.62 22.66 4.07
N GLU A 178 6.56 23.30 2.91
CA GLU A 178 5.53 24.29 2.56
C GLU A 178 4.11 23.70 2.53
N ARG A 179 3.98 22.40 2.27
CA ARG A 179 2.69 21.68 2.20
C ARG A 179 2.20 21.17 3.55
N VAL A 180 2.98 21.30 4.61
CA VAL A 180 2.54 20.98 5.98
C VAL A 180 1.65 22.13 6.47
N THR A 181 0.34 21.97 6.30
CA THR A 181 -0.67 22.89 6.85
C THR A 181 -1.44 22.24 7.99
N LYS A 182 -2.18 23.05 8.76
CA LYS A 182 -2.98 22.56 9.89
C LYS A 182 -4.01 21.54 9.40
N GLU A 183 -4.66 21.84 8.29
CA GLU A 183 -5.67 20.99 7.65
C GLU A 183 -5.04 19.70 7.14
N ALA A 184 -3.88 19.78 6.48
CA ALA A 184 -3.18 18.61 5.98
C ALA A 184 -2.82 17.64 7.11
N VAL A 185 -2.28 18.14 8.23
CA VAL A 185 -1.95 17.34 9.42
C VAL A 185 -3.21 16.74 10.05
N ALA A 186 -4.22 17.56 10.34
CA ALA A 186 -5.45 17.12 10.99
C ALA A 186 -6.16 16.02 10.19
N GLU A 187 -6.32 16.22 8.89
CA GLU A 187 -6.96 15.22 8.03
C GLU A 187 -6.10 13.95 7.84
N THR A 188 -4.76 14.06 7.88
CA THR A 188 -3.88 12.85 7.92
C THR A 188 -4.18 12.04 9.19
N VAL A 189 -4.24 12.71 10.34
CA VAL A 189 -4.53 12.07 11.63
C VAL A 189 -5.92 11.44 11.63
N ARG A 190 -6.94 12.09 11.05
CA ARG A 190 -8.30 11.52 10.92
C ARG A 190 -8.31 10.25 10.07
N VAL A 191 -7.67 10.28 8.90
CA VAL A 191 -7.59 9.10 8.02
C VAL A 191 -6.85 7.95 8.72
N VAL A 192 -5.72 8.25 9.38
CA VAL A 192 -4.95 7.26 10.13
C VAL A 192 -5.79 6.68 11.27
N HIS A 193 -6.43 7.53 12.08
CA HIS A 193 -7.29 7.07 13.17
C HIS A 193 -8.40 6.15 12.67
N ARG A 194 -9.18 6.59 11.68
CA ARG A 194 -10.27 5.80 11.08
C ARG A 194 -9.76 4.44 10.58
N ASP A 195 -8.67 4.44 9.81
CA ASP A 195 -8.13 3.21 9.23
C ASP A 195 -7.56 2.28 10.30
N PHE A 196 -7.01 2.79 11.40
CA PHE A 196 -6.57 1.95 12.52
C PHE A 196 -7.74 1.31 13.28
N VAL A 197 -8.85 2.04 13.42
CA VAL A 197 -10.09 1.47 13.99
C VAL A 197 -10.67 0.41 13.05
N GLU A 198 -10.88 0.75 11.78
CA GLU A 198 -11.63 -0.08 10.84
C GLU A 198 -10.82 -1.24 10.25
N LYS A 199 -9.53 -1.03 9.97
CA LYS A 199 -8.67 -1.99 9.24
C LYS A 199 -7.69 -2.70 10.16
N PHE A 200 -7.18 -2.03 11.19
CA PHE A 200 -6.30 -2.66 12.19
C PHE A 200 -7.05 -3.18 13.42
N GLY A 201 -8.33 -2.83 13.59
CA GLY A 201 -9.15 -3.31 14.71
C GLY A 201 -8.74 -2.74 16.06
N ILE A 202 -8.08 -1.58 16.09
CA ILE A 202 -7.65 -0.91 17.32
C ILE A 202 -8.69 0.14 17.69
N GLU A 203 -9.50 -0.11 18.72
CA GLU A 203 -10.64 0.74 19.09
C GLU A 203 -10.25 2.20 19.40
N LYS A 204 -9.09 2.40 20.06
CA LYS A 204 -8.57 3.72 20.44
C LYS A 204 -7.09 3.82 20.10
N PRO A 205 -6.74 4.01 18.81
CA PRO A 205 -5.35 4.02 18.38
C PRO A 205 -4.65 5.27 18.90
N ARG A 206 -3.47 5.08 19.50
CA ARG A 206 -2.59 6.12 20.00
C ARG A 206 -1.75 6.65 18.84
N VAL A 207 -2.14 7.81 18.33
CA VAL A 207 -1.48 8.48 17.21
C VAL A 207 -0.46 9.48 17.75
N ALA A 208 0.82 9.23 17.52
CA ALA A 208 1.86 10.23 17.77
C ALA A 208 2.05 11.09 16.52
N VAL A 209 2.21 12.39 16.70
CA VAL A 209 2.53 13.32 15.60
C VAL A 209 3.93 13.87 15.85
N ALA A 210 4.83 13.69 14.87
CA ALA A 210 6.17 14.25 14.91
C ALA A 210 6.12 15.77 14.67
N GLY A 211 7.06 16.53 15.25
CA GLY A 211 7.34 17.91 14.83
C GLY A 211 7.86 17.95 13.40
N LEU A 212 7.77 19.10 12.75
CA LEU A 212 8.40 19.35 11.46
C LEU A 212 9.89 19.64 11.64
N ASN A 213 10.20 20.47 12.63
CA ASN A 213 11.53 20.95 12.95
C ASN A 213 12.27 20.00 13.92
N PRO A 214 13.61 20.05 13.94
CA PRO A 214 14.39 19.42 15.00
C PRO A 214 13.87 19.83 16.38
N HIS A 215 13.87 18.89 17.32
CA HIS A 215 13.40 19.11 18.69
C HIS A 215 11.95 19.63 18.78
N ALA A 216 11.14 19.42 17.73
CA ALA A 216 9.80 20.00 17.62
C ALA A 216 9.81 21.53 17.86
N GLY A 217 10.76 22.22 17.25
CA GLY A 217 10.85 23.68 17.24
C GLY A 217 11.55 24.29 18.47
N GLU A 218 11.87 23.50 19.51
CA GLU A 218 12.58 23.95 20.72
C GLU A 218 11.97 25.24 21.31
N GLY A 219 10.67 25.21 21.60
CA GLY A 219 9.94 26.36 22.15
C GLY A 219 9.84 27.56 21.19
N GLY A 220 10.11 27.36 19.90
CA GLY A 220 10.10 28.40 18.87
C GLY A 220 11.50 28.83 18.40
N LEU A 221 12.59 28.28 18.98
CA LEU A 221 13.96 28.60 18.57
C LEU A 221 14.31 28.06 17.18
N PHE A 222 13.73 26.94 16.77
CA PHE A 222 14.05 26.25 15.51
C PHE A 222 12.92 26.28 14.48
N GLY A 223 11.95 27.19 14.64
CA GLY A 223 10.78 27.31 13.78
C GLY A 223 9.49 27.50 14.59
N SER A 224 8.44 27.97 13.94
CA SER A 224 7.15 28.26 14.58
C SER A 224 6.03 27.29 14.18
N GLU A 225 6.28 26.42 13.21
CA GLU A 225 5.32 25.52 12.59
C GLU A 225 4.69 24.56 13.62
N GLU A 226 5.44 24.12 14.64
CA GLU A 226 4.86 23.33 15.72
C GLU A 226 3.76 24.07 16.46
N ARG A 227 3.98 25.34 16.79
CA ARG A 227 3.02 26.16 17.55
C ARG A 227 1.87 26.64 16.67
N GLU A 228 2.15 27.00 15.42
CA GLU A 228 1.21 27.68 14.54
C GLU A 228 0.40 26.72 13.69
N ILE A 229 0.91 25.51 13.44
CA ILE A 229 0.32 24.53 12.52
C ILE A 229 0.03 23.21 13.22
N ILE A 230 1.06 22.55 13.78
CA ILE A 230 0.95 21.14 14.20
C ILE A 230 0.18 20.98 15.52
N ALA A 231 0.53 21.75 16.55
CA ALA A 231 -0.17 21.69 17.83
C ALA A 231 -1.67 22.06 17.68
N PRO A 232 -2.05 23.13 16.94
CA PRO A 232 -3.46 23.40 16.64
C PRO A 232 -4.17 22.26 15.90
N ALA A 233 -3.50 21.57 14.98
CA ALA A 233 -4.08 20.42 14.29
C ALA A 233 -4.32 19.23 15.24
N ILE A 234 -3.39 18.99 16.17
CA ILE A 234 -3.53 17.95 17.21
C ILE A 234 -4.66 18.29 18.17
N GLU A 235 -4.76 19.55 18.61
CA GLU A 235 -5.85 20.01 19.49
C GLU A 235 -7.22 19.85 18.84
N GLU A 236 -7.34 20.19 17.56
CA GLU A 236 -8.57 20.03 16.77
C GLU A 236 -9.06 18.58 16.76
N VAL A 237 -8.20 17.64 16.34
CA VAL A 237 -8.58 16.22 16.27
C VAL A 237 -8.78 15.59 17.66
N ARG A 238 -8.09 16.09 18.70
CA ARG A 238 -8.36 15.69 20.08
C ARG A 238 -9.75 16.13 20.53
N GLY A 239 -10.22 17.29 20.08
CA GLY A 239 -11.60 17.76 20.29
C GLY A 239 -12.65 16.82 19.69
N GLU A 240 -12.28 16.03 18.68
CA GLU A 240 -13.11 15.00 18.05
C GLU A 240 -13.03 13.64 18.77
N GLY A 241 -12.26 13.53 19.86
CA GLY A 241 -12.06 12.29 20.62
C GLY A 241 -10.94 11.39 20.09
N ILE A 242 -10.15 11.85 19.12
CA ILE A 242 -9.00 11.10 18.60
C ILE A 242 -7.86 11.14 19.62
N SER A 243 -7.28 9.98 19.94
CA SER A 243 -6.12 9.86 20.83
C SER A 243 -4.82 10.28 20.12
N ALA A 244 -4.73 11.56 19.80
CA ALA A 244 -3.56 12.18 19.19
C ALA A 244 -2.70 12.92 20.24
N SER A 245 -1.38 12.87 20.05
CA SER A 245 -0.42 13.53 20.94
C SER A 245 0.86 13.94 20.21
N GLY A 246 1.52 14.98 20.71
CA GLY A 246 2.66 15.65 20.07
C GLY A 246 2.49 17.18 20.11
N PRO A 247 3.21 17.94 19.26
CA PRO A 247 4.28 17.46 18.40
C PRO A 247 5.46 16.92 19.21
N TYR A 248 6.01 15.77 18.82
CA TYR A 248 7.19 15.18 19.46
C TYR A 248 8.46 15.41 18.63
N PRO A 249 9.63 15.61 19.25
CA PRO A 249 10.91 15.60 18.54
C PRO A 249 11.05 14.31 17.70
N PRO A 250 11.28 14.40 16.37
CA PRO A 250 11.30 13.24 15.49
C PRO A 250 12.29 12.15 15.94
N ASP A 251 13.50 12.54 16.36
CA ASP A 251 14.54 11.65 16.87
C ASP A 251 14.12 10.85 18.12
N THR A 252 13.20 11.38 18.93
CA THR A 252 12.68 10.69 20.13
C THR A 252 11.43 9.87 19.85
N VAL A 253 10.53 10.34 18.98
CA VAL A 253 9.20 9.73 18.80
C VAL A 253 9.30 8.35 18.17
N PHE A 254 10.22 8.13 17.23
CA PHE A 254 10.40 6.83 16.58
C PHE A 254 10.94 5.78 17.55
N TYR A 255 11.85 6.15 18.47
CA TYR A 255 12.30 5.24 19.52
C TYR A 255 11.15 4.86 20.45
N ARG A 256 10.35 5.83 20.89
CA ARG A 256 9.18 5.60 21.76
C ARG A 256 8.11 4.74 21.08
N ALA A 257 7.84 4.98 19.80
CA ALA A 257 6.95 4.18 18.99
C ALA A 257 7.46 2.74 18.84
N TYR A 258 8.76 2.56 18.56
CA TYR A 258 9.39 1.23 18.52
C TYR A 258 9.29 0.48 19.86
N ARG A 259 9.24 1.20 20.99
CA ARG A 259 9.02 0.67 22.34
C ARG A 259 7.54 0.36 22.65
N GLY A 260 6.62 0.65 21.73
CA GLY A 260 5.19 0.35 21.85
C GLY A 260 4.35 1.43 22.55
N GLU A 261 4.90 2.63 22.76
CA GLU A 261 4.16 3.75 23.36
C GLU A 261 3.02 4.26 22.46
N PHE A 262 3.15 4.06 21.14
CA PHE A 262 2.19 4.51 20.13
C PHE A 262 1.88 3.39 19.15
N ASP A 263 0.68 3.43 18.56
CA ASP A 263 0.27 2.45 17.55
C ASP A 263 0.74 2.88 16.15
N VAL A 264 0.91 4.19 15.95
CA VAL A 264 1.35 4.81 14.70
C VAL A 264 1.97 6.19 14.95
N VAL A 265 2.97 6.53 14.14
CA VAL A 265 3.54 7.88 14.06
C VAL A 265 3.09 8.54 12.76
N VAL A 266 2.64 9.79 12.84
CA VAL A 266 2.42 10.68 11.70
C VAL A 266 3.65 11.57 11.56
N ALA A 267 4.44 11.30 10.53
CA ALA A 267 5.60 12.09 10.14
C ALA A 267 5.20 13.14 9.09
N GLN A 268 5.90 14.27 9.09
CA GLN A 268 5.54 15.43 8.28
C GLN A 268 5.95 15.29 6.81
N TYR A 269 7.05 14.58 6.54
CA TYR A 269 7.59 14.35 5.20
C TYR A 269 8.28 12.99 5.08
N HIS A 270 8.52 12.57 3.84
CA HIS A 270 9.01 11.23 3.51
C HIS A 270 10.27 10.80 4.27
N ASP A 271 11.35 11.58 4.18
CA ASP A 271 12.65 11.21 4.76
C ASP A 271 12.72 11.38 6.30
N GLN A 272 11.64 11.84 6.95
CA GLN A 272 11.55 11.92 8.40
C GLN A 272 11.25 10.55 9.03
N GLY A 273 10.47 9.71 8.34
CA GLY A 273 9.90 8.45 8.85
C GLY A 273 10.69 7.21 8.48
#